data_AF-A0A962E614-F1
#
_entry.id   AF-A0A962E614-F1
#
_cell.length_a   1.000
_cell.length_b   1.000
_cell.length_c   1.000
_cell.angle_alpha   90.00
_cell.angle_beta   90.00
_cell.angle_gamma   90.00
#
_symmetry.space_group_name_H-M   'P 1'
#
loop_
_entity.id
_entity.type
_entity.pdbx_description
1 polymer ?
#
loop_
_entity_poly.entity_id
_entity_poly.type
_entity_poly.pdbx_seq_one_letter_code
_entity_poly.pdbx_strand_id
1 'polypeptide(L)'
;GHSCGGSSGGSAAAAAAGLCSFALGSDSLGSTRIPASYCGVVGFKPSHGRISQHGLVKVARRLDQVGLLARAGGDLPALFQAVSGIDHRDPTSHSVPLAHAEVHGRRLRIAYLSN
;
A
#
# COMPACT_ATOMS: atom_id res chain seq x y z
N GLY A 1 -14.72 21.55 -7.89
CA GLY A 1 -14.44 20.34 -7.09
C GLY A 1 -12.99 19.95 -7.28
N HIS A 2 -12.37 19.33 -6.27
CA HIS A 2 -11.00 18.81 -6.36
C HIS A 2 -10.99 17.34 -6.80
N SER A 3 -9.92 16.90 -7.46
CA SER A 3 -9.72 15.50 -7.83
C SER A 3 -9.36 14.65 -6.60
N CYS A 4 -9.67 13.36 -6.63
CA CYS A 4 -9.22 12.38 -5.63
C CYS A 4 -7.81 11.82 -5.91
N GLY A 5 -7.14 12.28 -6.97
CA GLY A 5 -5.89 11.69 -7.44
C GLY A 5 -6.12 10.36 -8.16
N GLY A 6 -5.05 9.60 -8.44
CA GLY A 6 -5.21 8.34 -9.15
C GLY A 6 -3.91 7.53 -9.33
N SER A 7 -4.00 6.33 -9.88
CA SER A 7 -5.23 5.72 -10.44
C SER A 7 -6.21 5.14 -9.42
N SER A 8 -5.81 4.86 -8.18
CA SER A 8 -6.69 4.28 -7.14
C SER A 8 -7.55 5.33 -6.41
N GLY A 9 -8.04 6.35 -7.13
CA GLY A 9 -8.77 7.48 -6.56
C GLY A 9 -10.09 7.06 -5.90
N GLY A 10 -10.85 6.17 -6.55
CA GLY A 10 -12.09 5.63 -5.99
C GLY A 10 -11.87 4.88 -4.66
N SER A 11 -10.81 4.07 -4.58
CA SER A 11 -10.44 3.35 -3.36
C SER A 11 -10.11 4.30 -2.21
N ALA A 12 -9.32 5.36 -2.48
CA ALA A 12 -8.96 6.34 -1.46
C ALA A 12 -10.17 7.17 -1.00
N ALA A 13 -11.02 7.60 -1.94
CA ALA A 13 -12.25 8.31 -1.63
C ALA A 13 -13.22 7.45 -0.80
N ALA A 14 -13.37 6.17 -1.14
CA ALA A 14 -14.23 5.24 -0.40
C ALA A 14 -13.74 5.04 1.04
N ALA A 15 -12.43 4.85 1.24
CA ALA A 15 -11.85 4.74 2.57
C ALA A 15 -12.05 6.04 3.37
N ALA A 16 -11.76 7.20 2.77
CA ALA A 16 -11.90 8.52 3.39
C ALA A 16 -13.34 8.81 3.82
N ALA A 17 -14.31 8.50 2.96
CA ALA A 17 -15.74 8.71 3.22
C ALA A 17 -16.36 7.69 4.18
N GLY A 18 -15.60 6.71 4.68
CA GLY A 18 -16.12 5.70 5.59
C GLY A 18 -16.97 4.61 4.93
N LEU A 19 -16.93 4.50 3.59
CA LEU A 19 -17.70 3.50 2.84
C LEU A 19 -17.13 2.07 2.98
N CYS A 20 -15.88 1.96 3.41
CA CYS A 20 -15.23 0.70 3.74
C CYS A 20 -14.26 0.90 4.93
N SER A 21 -13.92 -0.20 5.62
CA SER A 21 -12.90 -0.16 6.69
C SER A 21 -11.49 0.07 6.12
N PHE A 22 -11.23 -0.51 4.94
CA PHE A 22 -10.01 -0.37 4.17
C PHE A 22 -10.31 -0.61 2.68
N ALA A 23 -9.39 -0.21 1.81
CA ALA A 23 -9.48 -0.46 0.39
C ALA A 23 -8.14 -0.96 -0.18
N LEU A 24 -8.23 -1.68 -1.29
CA LEU A 24 -7.07 -2.05 -2.11
C LEU A 24 -6.92 -1.07 -3.27
N GLY A 25 -5.68 -0.87 -3.68
CA GLY A 25 -5.32 -0.13 -4.88
C GLY A 25 -4.17 -0.82 -5.62
N SER A 26 -3.72 -0.19 -6.70
CA SER A 26 -2.44 -0.51 -7.34
C SER A 26 -1.50 0.68 -7.22
N ASP A 27 -0.20 0.43 -7.19
CA ASP A 27 0.83 1.47 -7.22
C ASP A 27 1.98 1.04 -8.13
N SER A 28 2.10 1.70 -9.28
CA SER A 28 3.24 1.56 -10.18
C SER A 28 4.17 2.76 -10.05
N LEU A 29 3.59 3.97 -10.11
CA LEU A 29 4.31 5.26 -10.07
C LEU A 29 3.72 6.22 -9.02
N GLY A 30 2.96 5.72 -8.07
CA GLY A 30 2.28 6.54 -7.05
C GLY A 30 0.78 6.30 -6.94
N SER A 31 0.21 5.36 -7.71
CA SER A 31 -1.24 5.20 -7.82
C SER A 31 -1.98 4.80 -6.54
N THR A 32 -1.27 4.51 -5.44
CA THR A 32 -1.83 4.40 -4.09
C THR A 32 -1.45 5.61 -3.24
N ARG A 33 -0.18 6.04 -3.29
CA ARG A 33 0.35 7.14 -2.46
C ARG A 33 -0.22 8.52 -2.83
N ILE A 34 -0.40 8.80 -4.12
CA ILE A 34 -0.97 10.06 -4.63
C ILE A 34 -2.42 10.22 -4.19
N PRO A 35 -3.34 9.28 -4.48
CA PRO A 35 -4.73 9.44 -4.05
C PRO A 35 -4.89 9.39 -2.52
N ALA A 36 -4.02 8.65 -1.80
CA ALA A 36 -4.01 8.70 -0.34
C ALA A 36 -3.71 10.11 0.20
N SER A 37 -2.70 10.78 -0.37
CA SER A 37 -2.36 12.17 -0.03
C SER A 37 -3.53 13.12 -0.32
N TYR A 38 -4.19 12.96 -1.48
CA TYR A 38 -5.29 13.84 -1.89
C TYR A 38 -6.55 13.65 -1.03
N CYS A 39 -6.83 12.41 -0.62
CA CYS A 39 -8.03 12.07 0.15
C CYS A 39 -7.82 12.10 1.67
N GLY A 40 -6.61 12.41 2.14
CA GLY A 40 -6.31 12.48 3.58
C GLY A 40 -6.36 11.12 4.30
N VAL A 41 -5.94 10.04 3.63
CA VAL A 41 -5.90 8.68 4.19
C VAL A 41 -4.48 8.13 4.17
N VAL A 42 -4.26 7.02 4.89
CA VAL A 42 -2.98 6.32 4.86
C VAL A 42 -2.91 5.48 3.59
N GLY A 43 -1.85 5.68 2.81
CA GLY A 43 -1.53 4.88 1.62
C GLY A 43 -0.22 4.13 1.81
N PHE A 44 -0.27 2.81 1.81
CA PHE A 44 0.90 1.95 1.97
C PHE A 44 1.17 1.17 0.69
N LYS A 45 2.36 1.39 0.12
CA LYS A 45 2.92 0.57 -0.95
C LYS A 45 3.94 -0.39 -0.33
N PRO A 46 3.64 -1.70 -0.23
CA PRO A 46 4.57 -2.67 0.30
C PRO A 46 5.88 -2.75 -0.50
N SER A 47 6.88 -3.42 0.09
CA SER A 47 8.05 -3.87 -0.67
C SER A 47 7.61 -4.81 -1.79
N HIS A 48 8.34 -4.78 -2.90
CA HIS A 48 8.02 -5.56 -4.09
C HIS A 48 7.89 -7.06 -3.74
N GLY A 49 6.80 -7.69 -4.16
CA GLY A 49 6.55 -9.12 -3.98
C GLY A 49 6.05 -9.52 -2.58
N ARG A 50 5.70 -8.56 -1.71
CA ARG A 50 5.10 -8.84 -0.39
C ARG A 50 3.63 -9.23 -0.46
N ILE A 51 2.91 -8.74 -1.46
CA ILE A 51 1.54 -9.14 -1.78
C ILE A 51 1.60 -9.72 -3.19
N SER A 52 0.97 -10.89 -3.37
CA SER A 52 0.90 -11.53 -4.68
C SER A 52 0.27 -10.59 -5.71
N GLN A 53 0.88 -10.53 -6.88
CA GLN A 53 0.38 -9.83 -8.06
C GLN A 53 -0.40 -10.77 -8.99
N HIS A 54 -0.63 -12.02 -8.59
CA HIS A 54 -1.47 -12.93 -9.32
C HIS A 54 -2.89 -12.35 -9.44
N GLY A 55 -3.39 -12.20 -10.66
CA GLY A 55 -4.69 -11.56 -10.94
C GLY A 55 -4.64 -10.03 -11.05
N LEU A 56 -3.50 -9.38 -10.79
CA LEU A 56 -3.35 -7.94 -11.02
C LEU A 56 -3.17 -7.67 -12.52
N VAL A 57 -3.97 -6.75 -13.07
CA VAL A 57 -3.76 -6.23 -14.42
C VAL A 57 -2.48 -5.38 -14.42
N LYS A 58 -1.44 -5.87 -15.09
CA LYS A 58 -0.11 -5.24 -15.05
C LYS A 58 -0.03 -4.05 -16.00
N VAL A 59 0.45 -2.92 -15.49
CA VAL A 59 0.78 -1.70 -16.25
C VAL A 59 2.29 -1.63 -16.47
N ALA A 60 3.08 -1.86 -15.41
CA ALA A 60 4.54 -1.89 -15.44
C ALA A 60 5.05 -3.09 -14.63
N ARG A 61 5.42 -4.16 -15.33
CA ARG A 61 5.67 -5.50 -14.74
C ARG A 61 6.59 -5.56 -13.51
N ARG A 62 7.53 -4.62 -13.38
CA ARG A 62 8.51 -4.57 -12.28
C ARG A 62 8.17 -3.52 -11.21
N LEU A 63 7.22 -2.63 -11.48
CA LEU A 63 6.89 -1.50 -10.61
C LEU A 63 5.53 -1.66 -9.95
N ASP A 64 4.60 -2.34 -10.61
CA ASP A 64 3.26 -2.58 -10.08
C ASP A 64 3.36 -3.27 -8.73
N GLN A 65 2.55 -2.84 -7.77
CA GLN A 65 2.30 -3.52 -6.49
C GLN A 65 0.83 -3.34 -6.12
N VAL A 66 0.29 -4.28 -5.36
CA VAL A 66 -0.98 -4.06 -4.65
C VAL A 66 -0.70 -3.09 -3.51
N GLY A 67 -1.43 -1.98 -3.47
CA GLY A 67 -1.36 -0.97 -2.43
C GLY A 67 -2.52 -1.08 -1.45
N LEU A 68 -2.30 -0.63 -0.22
CA LEU A 68 -3.30 -0.63 0.86
C LEU A 68 -3.69 0.80 1.21
N LEU A 69 -4.99 1.02 1.43
CA LEU A 69 -5.57 2.30 1.81
C LEU A 69 -6.42 2.12 3.06
N ALA A 70 -6.20 2.95 4.07
CA ALA A 70 -6.94 2.92 5.34
C ALA A 70 -7.07 4.32 5.94
N ARG A 71 -8.11 4.56 6.75
CA ARG A 71 -8.28 5.85 7.44
C ARG A 71 -7.25 6.09 8.52
N ALA A 72 -6.77 5.03 9.18
CA ALA A 72 -5.79 5.11 10.25
C ALA A 72 -4.63 4.14 10.02
N GLY A 73 -3.44 4.53 10.48
CA GLY A 73 -2.23 3.70 10.35
C GLY A 73 -2.31 2.42 11.18
N GLY A 74 -3.10 2.41 12.26
CA GLY A 74 -3.32 1.25 13.12
C GLY A 74 -4.05 0.09 12.43
N ASP A 75 -4.77 0.34 11.34
CA ASP A 75 -5.52 -0.69 10.61
C ASP A 75 -4.63 -1.46 9.61
N LEU A 76 -3.51 -0.86 9.19
CA LEU A 76 -2.64 -1.43 8.18
C LEU A 76 -1.95 -2.73 8.58
N PRO A 77 -1.44 -2.92 9.82
CA PRO A 77 -0.73 -4.15 10.17
C PRO A 77 -1.59 -5.41 10.00
N ALA A 78 -2.84 -5.37 10.48
CA ALA A 78 -3.76 -6.50 10.37
C ALA A 78 -4.13 -6.77 8.90
N LEU A 79 -4.45 -5.72 8.15
CA LEU A 79 -4.74 -5.84 6.72
C LEU A 79 -3.54 -6.40 5.95
N PHE A 80 -2.36 -5.85 6.18
CA PHE A 80 -1.13 -6.29 5.51
C PHE A 80 -0.82 -7.75 5.83
N GLN A 81 -0.96 -8.16 7.09
CA GLN A 81 -0.79 -9.58 7.45
C GLN A 81 -1.79 -10.49 6.73
N ALA A 82 -3.04 -10.05 6.58
CA ALA A 82 -4.08 -10.86 5.95
C ALA A 82 -3.87 -11.07 4.44
N VAL A 83 -3.23 -10.11 3.75
CA VAL A 83 -3.05 -10.16 2.29
C VAL A 83 -1.62 -10.49 1.84
N SER A 84 -0.65 -10.49 2.76
CA SER A 84 0.73 -10.86 2.47
C SER A 84 0.98 -12.36 2.62
N GLY A 85 1.84 -12.88 1.75
CA GLY A 85 2.23 -14.29 1.76
C GLY A 85 2.93 -14.68 0.47
N ILE A 86 3.57 -15.85 0.51
CA ILE A 86 4.13 -16.47 -0.70
C ILE A 86 2.96 -16.99 -1.57
N ASP A 87 2.98 -16.66 -2.86
CA ASP A 87 2.06 -17.23 -3.86
C ASP A 87 2.88 -17.84 -5.00
N HIS A 88 2.81 -19.16 -5.14
CA HIS A 88 3.55 -19.89 -6.16
C HIS A 88 3.10 -19.59 -7.60
N ARG A 89 1.95 -18.93 -7.79
CA ARG A 89 1.48 -18.48 -9.11
C ARG A 89 2.01 -17.11 -9.49
N ASP A 90 2.69 -16.42 -8.57
CA ASP A 90 3.34 -15.14 -8.83
C ASP A 90 4.86 -15.28 -8.70
N PRO A 91 5.61 -15.29 -9.82
CA PRO A 91 7.06 -15.50 -9.80
C PRO A 91 7.84 -14.35 -9.13
N THR A 92 7.18 -13.22 -8.83
CA THR A 92 7.78 -12.11 -8.08
C THR A 92 7.48 -12.16 -6.58
N SER A 93 6.69 -13.13 -6.12
CA SER A 93 6.33 -13.27 -4.71
C SER A 93 7.51 -13.74 -3.87
N HIS A 94 7.69 -13.14 -2.70
CA HIS A 94 8.80 -13.44 -1.79
C HIS A 94 8.30 -13.99 -0.45
N SER A 95 8.86 -15.13 -0.04
CA SER A 95 8.67 -15.68 1.31
C SER A 95 9.55 -14.93 2.29
N VAL A 96 9.00 -13.87 2.90
CA VAL A 96 9.65 -13.09 3.95
C VAL A 96 8.75 -13.12 5.17
N PRO A 97 9.26 -13.48 6.37
CA PRO A 97 8.46 -13.42 7.59
C PRO A 97 7.80 -12.05 7.77
N LEU A 98 6.53 -12.03 8.13
CA LEU A 98 5.82 -10.82 8.56
C LEU A 98 6.23 -10.52 10.01
N ALA A 99 7.47 -10.13 10.21
CA ALA A 99 7.95 -9.68 11.52
C ALA A 99 7.57 -8.21 11.72
N HIS A 100 6.91 -7.91 12.84
CA HIS A 100 6.79 -6.53 13.29
C HIS A 100 8.16 -6.12 13.85
N ALA A 101 8.83 -5.17 13.21
CA ALA A 101 10.07 -4.64 13.75
C ALA A 101 9.72 -3.78 14.97
N GLU A 102 10.10 -4.21 16.17
CA GLU A 102 10.02 -3.36 17.35
C GLU A 102 11.02 -2.20 17.21
N VAL A 103 10.47 -1.03 16.92
CA VAL A 103 11.24 0.22 16.78
C VAL A 103 11.12 1.11 18.02
N HIS A 104 10.24 0.77 18.97
CA HIS A 104 10.07 1.52 20.21
C HIS A 104 11.36 1.54 21.03
N GLY A 105 11.73 2.72 21.55
CA GLY A 105 12.95 2.92 22.32
C GLY A 105 14.25 2.94 21.50
N ARG A 106 14.18 2.75 20.17
CA ARG A 106 15.36 2.82 19.29
C ARG A 106 15.53 4.22 18.72
N ARG A 107 16.76 4.73 18.72
CA ARG A 107 17.11 5.97 18.01
C ARG A 107 17.13 5.69 16.50
N LEU A 108 16.09 6.12 15.79
CA LEU A 108 16.04 6.03 14.33
C LEU A 108 16.86 7.16 13.69
N ARG A 109 17.51 6.87 12.56
CA ARG A 109 18.16 7.86 11.71
C ARG A 109 17.16 8.24 10.62
N ILE A 110 16.74 9.50 10.59
CA ILE A 110 15.78 10.04 9.63
C ILE A 110 16.51 11.08 8.78
N ALA A 111 16.40 10.97 7.46
CA ALA A 111 16.95 11.93 6.51
C ALA A 111 15.81 12.57 5.71
N TYR A 112 16.00 13.82 5.29
CA TYR A 112 15.11 14.55 4.40
C TYR A 112 15.77 14.65 3.02
N LEU A 113 15.01 14.33 1.96
CA LEU A 113 15.48 14.49 0.59
C LEU A 113 15.29 15.96 0.18
N SER A 114 16.39 16.65 -0.13
CA SER A 114 16.35 17.99 -0.73
C SER A 114 16.13 17.88 -2.23
N ASN A 115 15.41 18.85 -2.80
CA ASN A 115 15.27 19.02 -4.24
C ASN A 115 16.52 19.67 -4.85
#